data_AF-A0A7X5V8A9-F1
#
_entry.id   AF-A0A7X5V8A9-F1
#
_cell.length_a   1.000
_cell.length_b   1.000
_cell.length_c   1.000
_cell.angle_alpha   90.00
_cell.angle_beta   90.00
_cell.angle_gamma   90.00
#
_symmetry.space_group_name_H-M   'P 1'
#
loop_
_entity.id
_entity.type
_entity.pdbx_description
1 polymer ?
#
loop_
_entity_poly.entity_id
_entity_poly.type
_entity_poly.pdbx_seq_one_letter_code
_entity_poly.pdbx_strand_id
1 'polypeptide(L)'
;MPAYDADAVAALADQQVSWQDKALPPAFWGRTVADVLADRPRLSQLPTPLMTLSAPGLRHNVDTLATWCTRHGVELAPHGKTTMAPALWAMQLDAGSWAITLANAFQLGVARAYGVQRVLIANAVISPLQLRWIADELAADPSFEVMVWADSVRTVELMEAARSAYVGPDARPLDVLVEVGGIGGRTGARDLETALAVGQAIAEASTLRLVGVAGYEGAIGHGVEEADLEEVRAYLRDLATVHHRLRPQYDADVVPIVSAGGSQYFEQVAKVLASEAGEGARVVLRSGAYISHDDGLYRRVSPLGEHPRTDGEQLVPAMHGWMRITSQPEPGLAIFDAGRRDFPFDQDWPEPQLIRPRSEGAPILPAAGMKVSKLNDQHGFLHFAEAVPVVIGDELRVGLSHPCTAFDKWGLIPVVDDPDAPDPVVVDLVRTFF
;
A
#
# COMPACT_ATOMS: atom_id res chain seq x y z
N MET A 1 16.90 18.33 -0.16
CA MET A 1 15.53 18.88 -0.20
C MET A 1 14.61 17.91 0.50
N PRO A 2 13.51 18.36 1.13
CA PRO A 2 12.60 17.46 1.83
C PRO A 2 11.99 16.46 0.84
N ALA A 3 11.71 15.23 1.30
CA ALA A 3 11.20 14.16 0.44
C ALA A 3 9.73 14.36 0.02
N TYR A 4 9.03 15.26 0.70
CA TYR A 4 7.65 15.67 0.48
C TYR A 4 7.45 17.14 0.96
N ASP A 5 6.30 17.73 0.66
CA ASP A 5 5.91 19.04 1.19
C ASP A 5 5.24 18.88 2.56
N ALA A 6 5.99 19.17 3.63
CA ALA A 6 5.51 19.02 5.00
C ALA A 6 4.38 20.01 5.36
N ASP A 7 4.37 21.20 4.76
CA ASP A 7 3.33 22.19 5.00
C ASP A 7 2.01 21.74 4.33
N ALA A 8 2.10 21.18 3.12
CA ALA A 8 0.93 20.61 2.44
C ALA A 8 0.32 19.43 3.21
N VAL A 9 1.17 18.55 3.78
CA VAL A 9 0.69 17.45 4.64
C VAL A 9 0.09 17.99 5.94
N ALA A 10 0.73 18.97 6.59
CA ALA A 10 0.22 19.59 7.81
C ALA A 10 -1.14 20.28 7.59
N ALA A 11 -1.35 20.90 6.42
CA ALA A 11 -2.61 21.54 6.04
C ALA A 11 -3.81 20.57 5.95
N LEU A 12 -3.59 19.24 5.96
CA LEU A 12 -4.67 18.26 6.14
C LEU A 12 -5.43 18.48 7.45
N ALA A 13 -4.76 18.99 8.49
CA ALA A 13 -5.38 19.29 9.78
C ALA A 13 -6.40 20.43 9.71
N ASP A 14 -6.29 21.32 8.71
CA ASP A 14 -7.21 22.45 8.51
C ASP A 14 -8.45 22.06 7.68
N GLN A 15 -8.48 20.84 7.13
CA GLN A 15 -9.64 20.38 6.36
C GLN A 15 -10.84 20.16 7.27
N GLN A 16 -12.01 20.57 6.78
CA GLN A 16 -13.26 20.36 7.50
C GLN A 16 -13.73 18.92 7.41
N VAL A 17 -14.21 18.40 8.53
CA VAL A 17 -14.99 17.17 8.60
C VAL A 17 -16.42 17.46 8.13
N SER A 18 -17.03 16.54 7.38
CA SER A 18 -18.39 16.71 6.86
C SER A 18 -19.18 15.39 6.84
N TRP A 19 -20.44 15.46 6.38
CA TRP A 19 -21.29 14.29 6.16
C TRP A 19 -20.74 13.31 5.10
N GLN A 20 -19.74 13.72 4.31
CA GLN A 20 -19.05 12.85 3.36
C GLN A 20 -18.05 11.93 4.05
N ASP A 21 -17.58 12.32 5.24
CA ASP A 21 -16.67 11.53 6.06
C ASP A 21 -17.48 10.54 6.89
N LYS A 22 -17.57 9.32 6.37
CA LYS A 22 -18.24 8.21 7.06
C LYS A 22 -17.65 8.00 8.46
N ALA A 23 -18.50 7.55 9.38
CA ALA A 23 -18.14 7.20 10.76
C ALA A 23 -17.64 8.38 11.62
N LEU A 24 -17.93 9.63 11.22
CA LEU A 24 -17.75 10.82 12.05
C LEU A 24 -19.12 11.42 12.43
N PRO A 25 -19.39 11.67 13.72
CA PRO A 25 -20.70 12.09 14.19
C PRO A 25 -21.05 13.52 13.73
N PRO A 26 -22.34 13.87 13.65
CA PRO A 26 -22.78 15.22 13.29
C PRO A 26 -22.20 16.34 14.15
N ALA A 27 -21.85 16.05 15.40
CA ALA A 27 -21.19 16.99 16.30
C ALA A 27 -19.81 17.47 15.80
N PHE A 28 -19.19 16.77 14.84
CA PHE A 28 -17.91 17.12 14.26
C PHE A 28 -18.02 17.89 12.94
N TRP A 29 -19.20 17.89 12.30
CA TRP A 29 -19.34 18.48 10.96
C TRP A 29 -19.12 20.00 10.97
N GLY A 30 -18.35 20.48 9.98
CA GLY A 30 -17.97 21.89 9.84
C GLY A 30 -16.77 22.32 10.69
N ARG A 31 -16.29 21.46 11.59
CA ARG A 31 -15.04 21.67 12.35
C ARG A 31 -13.85 21.19 11.53
N THR A 32 -12.68 21.77 11.76
CA THR A 32 -11.44 21.25 11.15
C THR A 32 -11.02 19.94 11.83
N VAL A 33 -10.17 19.14 11.18
CA VAL A 33 -9.55 17.97 11.80
C VAL A 33 -8.82 18.36 13.09
N ALA A 34 -8.07 19.47 13.08
CA ALA A 34 -7.38 19.99 14.26
C ALA A 34 -8.35 20.32 15.41
N ASP A 35 -9.47 20.98 15.12
CA ASP A 35 -10.49 21.30 16.11
C ASP A 35 -11.08 20.02 16.73
N VAL A 36 -11.37 19.01 15.92
CA VAL A 36 -11.91 17.73 16.38
C VAL A 36 -10.91 17.03 17.30
N LEU A 37 -9.64 16.96 16.91
CA LEU A 37 -8.60 16.29 17.68
C LEU A 37 -8.25 17.01 18.99
N ALA A 38 -8.43 18.34 19.06
CA ALA A 38 -8.22 19.11 20.29
C ALA A 38 -9.14 18.67 21.44
N ASP A 39 -10.34 18.16 21.14
CA ASP A 39 -11.28 17.61 22.13
C ASP A 39 -10.91 16.20 22.60
N ARG A 40 -9.91 15.57 21.97
CA ARG A 40 -9.47 14.19 22.24
C ARG A 40 -10.64 13.19 22.24
N PRO A 41 -11.37 13.09 21.12
CA PRO A 41 -12.57 12.27 21.06
C PRO A 41 -12.23 10.81 21.30
N ARG A 42 -13.18 10.09 21.88
CA ARG A 42 -13.08 8.67 22.20
C ARG A 42 -13.75 7.82 21.13
N LEU A 43 -13.31 6.58 21.00
CA LEU A 43 -13.90 5.60 20.09
C LEU A 43 -15.42 5.45 20.31
N SER A 44 -15.87 5.43 21.56
CA SER A 44 -17.29 5.35 21.93
C SER A 44 -18.16 6.52 21.46
N GLN A 45 -17.55 7.63 21.05
CA GLN A 45 -18.25 8.79 20.47
C GLN A 45 -18.45 8.67 18.95
N LEU A 46 -17.80 7.70 18.30
CA LEU A 46 -17.87 7.50 16.86
C LEU A 46 -18.97 6.50 16.48
N PRO A 47 -19.76 6.78 15.43
CA PRO A 47 -20.76 5.82 14.96
C PRO A 47 -20.13 4.63 14.22
N THR A 48 -20.81 3.49 14.28
CA THR A 48 -20.53 2.30 13.47
C THR A 48 -21.33 2.33 12.16
N PRO A 49 -20.88 1.62 11.11
CA PRO A 49 -19.63 0.87 11.03
C PRO A 49 -18.43 1.80 10.90
N LEU A 50 -17.29 1.41 11.48
CA LEU A 50 -16.06 2.20 11.57
C LEU A 50 -14.83 1.33 11.26
N MET A 51 -13.81 1.90 10.63
CA MET A 51 -12.45 1.36 10.61
C MET A 51 -11.53 2.31 11.37
N THR A 52 -10.66 1.78 12.23
CA THR A 52 -9.65 2.55 12.94
C THR A 52 -8.25 2.06 12.61
N LEU A 53 -7.26 2.95 12.65
CA LEU A 53 -5.84 2.60 12.62
C LEU A 53 -5.23 2.64 14.02
N SER A 54 -4.21 1.82 14.27
CA SER A 54 -3.43 1.83 15.52
C SER A 54 -2.18 2.69 15.38
N ALA A 55 -2.10 3.80 16.12
CA ALA A 55 -0.91 4.64 16.12
C ALA A 55 0.39 3.89 16.49
N PRO A 56 0.44 3.08 17.56
CA PRO A 56 1.63 2.28 17.87
C PRO A 56 1.90 1.20 16.83
N GLY A 57 0.86 0.55 16.28
CA GLY A 57 1.03 -0.49 15.25
C GLY A 57 1.61 0.05 13.94
N LEU A 58 1.12 1.21 13.47
CA LEU A 58 1.66 1.88 12.29
C LEU A 58 3.15 2.22 12.45
N ARG A 59 3.52 2.85 13.58
CA ARG A 59 4.92 3.19 13.87
C ARG A 59 5.81 1.95 13.95
N HIS A 60 5.38 0.94 14.70
CA HIS A 60 6.08 -0.34 14.82
C HIS A 60 6.37 -0.96 13.45
N ASN A 61 5.37 -1.04 12.58
CA ASN A 61 5.52 -1.64 11.26
C ASN A 61 6.46 -0.83 10.35
N VAL A 62 6.37 0.51 10.38
CA VAL A 62 7.27 1.41 9.65
C VAL A 62 8.72 1.22 10.09
N ASP A 63 8.98 1.29 11.39
CA ASP A 63 10.32 1.15 11.95
C ASP A 63 10.90 -0.25 11.70
N THR A 64 10.06 -1.28 11.81
CA THR A 64 10.44 -2.69 11.56
C THR A 64 10.94 -2.88 10.15
N LEU A 65 10.18 -2.47 9.13
CA LEU A 65 10.59 -2.69 7.75
C LEU A 65 11.74 -1.76 7.32
N ALA A 66 11.77 -0.52 7.81
CA ALA A 66 12.89 0.40 7.56
C ALA A 66 14.22 -0.15 8.11
N THR A 67 14.20 -0.65 9.35
CA THR A 67 15.36 -1.30 9.97
C THR A 67 15.77 -2.56 9.22
N TRP A 68 14.79 -3.37 8.80
CA TRP A 68 15.04 -4.56 8.00
C TRP A 68 15.74 -4.20 6.68
N CYS A 69 15.24 -3.22 5.93
CA CYS A 69 15.80 -2.78 4.66
C CYS A 69 17.26 -2.31 4.82
N THR A 70 17.51 -1.48 5.83
CA THR A 70 18.86 -0.99 6.16
C THR A 70 19.85 -2.13 6.42
N ARG A 71 19.44 -3.13 7.23
CA ARG A 71 20.27 -4.29 7.56
C ARG A 71 20.57 -5.19 6.35
N HIS A 72 19.62 -5.30 5.43
CA HIS A 72 19.74 -6.13 4.22
C HIS A 72 20.31 -5.38 3.00
N GLY A 73 20.68 -4.10 3.16
CA GLY A 73 21.30 -3.31 2.10
C GLY A 73 20.38 -3.06 0.91
N VAL A 74 19.07 -3.00 1.14
CA VAL A 74 18.06 -2.70 0.11
C VAL A 74 17.30 -1.43 0.46
N GLU A 75 16.76 -0.78 -0.55
CA GLU A 75 15.96 0.44 -0.40
C GLU A 75 14.46 0.10 -0.44
N LEU A 76 13.62 0.95 0.13
CA LEU A 76 12.17 0.79 0.11
C LEU A 76 11.50 1.93 -0.65
N ALA A 77 10.65 1.60 -1.61
CA ALA A 77 9.69 2.50 -2.25
C ALA A 77 8.27 1.98 -2.01
N PRO A 78 7.68 2.18 -0.82
CA PRO A 78 6.47 1.48 -0.44
C PRO A 78 5.31 1.82 -1.36
N HIS A 79 4.40 0.85 -1.53
CA HIS A 79 3.30 1.03 -2.47
C HIS A 79 2.20 1.92 -1.88
N GLY A 80 2.22 3.21 -2.24
CA GLY A 80 1.28 4.21 -1.78
C GLY A 80 -0.17 3.95 -2.22
N LYS A 81 -0.41 3.14 -3.26
CA LYS A 81 -1.76 2.74 -3.69
C LYS A 81 -2.56 2.05 -2.59
N THR A 82 -1.87 1.41 -1.64
CA THR A 82 -2.51 0.66 -0.56
C THR A 82 -3.30 1.59 0.34
N THR A 83 -2.76 2.77 0.63
CA THR A 83 -3.37 3.70 1.60
C THR A 83 -3.98 4.93 0.92
N MET A 84 -3.40 5.39 -0.19
CA MET A 84 -3.66 6.69 -0.79
C MET A 84 -3.69 7.84 0.22
N ALA A 85 -2.84 7.75 1.25
CA ALA A 85 -2.83 8.66 2.40
C ALA A 85 -1.46 9.36 2.51
N PRO A 86 -1.33 10.61 2.05
CA PRO A 86 -0.08 11.38 2.09
C PRO A 86 0.54 11.47 3.48
N ALA A 87 -0.26 11.58 4.56
CA ALA A 87 0.24 11.56 5.93
C ALA A 87 0.98 10.26 6.28
N LEU A 88 0.51 9.12 5.75
CA LEU A 88 1.18 7.83 5.95
C LEU A 88 2.40 7.68 5.03
N TRP A 89 2.39 8.28 3.83
CA TRP A 89 3.57 8.33 2.97
C TRP A 89 4.67 9.17 3.59
N ALA A 90 4.33 10.32 4.19
CA ALA A 90 5.25 11.16 4.93
C ALA A 90 5.93 10.38 6.06
N MET A 91 5.17 9.64 6.87
CA MET A 91 5.71 8.75 7.91
C MET A 91 6.73 7.74 7.36
N GLN A 92 6.46 7.15 6.19
CA GLN A 92 7.37 6.19 5.56
C GLN A 92 8.63 6.85 4.99
N LEU A 93 8.50 8.05 4.40
CA LEU A 93 9.62 8.84 3.87
C LEU A 93 10.52 9.35 5.01
N ASP A 94 9.94 9.79 6.12
CA ASP A 94 10.68 10.21 7.33
C ASP A 94 11.45 9.05 7.96
N ALA A 95 10.93 7.82 7.85
CA ALA A 95 11.62 6.60 8.25
C ALA A 95 12.69 6.11 7.25
N GLY A 96 12.93 6.85 6.16
CA GLY A 96 14.00 6.58 5.21
C GLY A 96 13.58 5.85 3.94
N SER A 97 12.28 5.77 3.62
CA SER A 97 11.85 5.26 2.30
C SER A 97 12.43 6.13 1.18
N TRP A 98 12.97 5.48 0.15
CA TRP A 98 13.68 6.13 -0.97
C TRP A 98 12.75 6.87 -1.94
N ALA A 99 11.53 6.36 -2.13
CA ALA A 99 10.50 6.88 -3.05
C ALA A 99 9.11 6.44 -2.58
N ILE A 100 8.04 6.83 -3.28
CA ILE A 100 6.71 6.20 -3.15
C ILE A 100 6.37 5.47 -4.46
N THR A 101 5.92 4.22 -4.37
CA THR A 101 5.43 3.47 -5.53
C THR A 101 3.93 3.69 -5.74
N LEU A 102 3.51 4.09 -6.95
CA LEU A 102 2.12 4.28 -7.35
C LEU A 102 1.78 3.44 -8.58
N ALA A 103 0.50 3.35 -8.95
CA ALA A 103 0.03 2.48 -10.03
C ALA A 103 -0.44 3.24 -11.28
N ASN A 104 -0.76 4.53 -11.17
CA ASN A 104 -1.31 5.30 -12.28
C ASN A 104 -1.11 6.83 -12.10
N ALA A 105 -1.46 7.59 -13.14
CA ALA A 105 -1.28 9.04 -13.18
C ALA A 105 -2.20 9.82 -12.24
N PHE A 106 -3.39 9.31 -11.90
CA PHE A 106 -4.24 9.97 -10.90
C PHE A 106 -3.55 9.98 -9.53
N GLN A 107 -3.01 8.83 -9.13
CA GLN A 107 -2.25 8.71 -7.90
C GLN A 107 -0.99 9.58 -7.93
N LEU A 108 -0.32 9.66 -9.09
CA LEU A 108 0.79 10.59 -9.29
C LEU A 108 0.39 12.05 -9.02
N GLY A 109 -0.80 12.45 -9.48
CA GLY A 109 -1.35 13.78 -9.20
C GLY A 109 -1.50 14.06 -7.70
N VAL A 110 -1.95 13.06 -6.93
CA VAL A 110 -1.99 13.17 -5.46
C VAL A 110 -0.58 13.33 -4.90
N ALA A 111 0.38 12.50 -5.31
CA ALA A 111 1.76 12.61 -4.85
C ALA A 111 2.39 13.98 -5.16
N ARG A 112 2.12 14.55 -6.35
CA ARG A 112 2.55 15.91 -6.73
C ARG A 112 1.91 16.98 -5.85
N ALA A 113 0.61 16.87 -5.55
CA ALA A 113 -0.08 17.83 -4.69
C ALA A 113 0.47 17.90 -3.25
N TYR A 114 1.15 16.84 -2.79
CA TYR A 114 1.83 16.79 -1.49
C TYR A 114 3.37 16.79 -1.62
N GLY A 115 3.89 17.23 -2.77
CA GLY A 115 5.31 17.47 -3.00
C GLY A 115 6.21 16.24 -2.92
N VAL A 116 5.67 15.02 -3.06
CA VAL A 116 6.49 13.78 -3.04
C VAL A 116 7.53 13.86 -4.17
N GLN A 117 8.80 13.83 -3.79
CA GLN A 117 9.89 14.14 -4.70
C GLN A 117 10.29 12.99 -5.61
N ARG A 118 10.17 11.74 -5.15
CA ARG A 118 10.53 10.57 -5.95
C ARG A 118 9.38 9.59 -6.01
N VAL A 119 8.93 9.30 -7.23
CA VAL A 119 7.78 8.42 -7.48
C VAL A 119 8.14 7.33 -8.49
N LEU A 120 7.90 6.08 -8.12
CA LEU A 120 7.94 4.95 -9.05
C LEU A 120 6.51 4.59 -9.46
N ILE A 121 6.12 4.87 -10.70
CA ILE A 121 4.87 4.34 -11.24
C ILE A 121 5.15 2.91 -11.69
N ALA A 122 4.70 1.94 -10.90
CA ALA A 122 4.83 0.52 -11.16
C ALA A 122 3.84 0.02 -12.24
N ASN A 123 3.81 0.72 -13.38
CA ASN A 123 2.92 0.49 -14.51
C ASN A 123 3.39 1.30 -15.74
N ALA A 124 2.88 0.96 -16.92
CA ALA A 124 3.04 1.77 -18.12
C ALA A 124 2.13 3.00 -18.13
N VAL A 125 2.65 4.12 -18.63
CA VAL A 125 1.89 5.35 -18.90
C VAL A 125 1.92 5.64 -20.38
N ILE A 126 0.82 5.37 -21.08
CA ILE A 126 0.73 5.51 -22.55
C ILE A 126 -0.22 6.61 -23.00
N SER A 127 -0.96 7.24 -22.08
CA SER A 127 -1.87 8.32 -22.42
C SER A 127 -1.08 9.57 -22.81
N PRO A 128 -1.28 10.13 -24.03
CA PRO A 128 -0.55 11.32 -24.44
C PRO A 128 -0.76 12.51 -23.51
N LEU A 129 -1.98 12.69 -22.97
CA LEU A 129 -2.26 13.78 -22.04
C LEU A 129 -1.49 13.63 -20.71
N GLN A 130 -1.37 12.40 -20.20
CA GLN A 130 -0.63 12.13 -18.96
C GLN A 130 0.87 12.32 -19.18
N LEU A 131 1.41 11.89 -20.33
CA LEU A 131 2.82 12.05 -20.65
C LEU A 131 3.23 13.52 -20.86
N ARG A 132 2.33 14.34 -21.41
CA ARG A 132 2.51 15.80 -21.52
C ARG A 132 2.53 16.44 -20.14
N TRP A 133 1.55 16.12 -19.31
CA TRP A 133 1.51 16.62 -17.94
C TRP A 133 2.77 16.22 -17.14
N ILE A 134 3.23 14.97 -17.25
CA ILE A 134 4.49 14.53 -16.64
C ILE A 134 5.68 15.36 -17.15
N ALA A 135 5.70 15.70 -18.44
CA ALA A 135 6.76 16.55 -18.99
C ALA A 135 6.72 17.97 -18.38
N ASP A 136 5.53 18.54 -18.20
CA ASP A 136 5.36 19.85 -17.55
C ASP A 136 5.84 19.81 -16.09
N GLU A 137 5.48 18.76 -15.34
CA GLU A 137 5.93 18.59 -13.94
C GLU A 137 7.46 18.45 -13.84
N LEU A 138 8.08 17.66 -14.73
CA LEU A 138 9.54 17.51 -14.78
C LEU A 138 10.27 18.80 -15.16
N ALA A 139 9.66 19.67 -15.97
CA ALA A 139 10.20 20.95 -16.36
C ALA A 139 10.03 22.02 -15.26
N ALA A 140 8.91 21.98 -14.53
CA ALA A 140 8.61 22.91 -13.46
C ALA A 140 9.46 22.66 -12.20
N ASP A 141 9.85 21.42 -11.94
CA ASP A 141 10.56 21.01 -10.73
C ASP A 141 11.79 20.14 -11.07
N PRO A 142 13.00 20.72 -11.09
CA PRO A 142 14.24 19.99 -11.37
C PRO A 142 14.55 18.86 -10.37
N SER A 143 13.93 18.88 -9.20
CA SER A 143 14.17 17.89 -8.15
C SER A 143 13.19 16.73 -8.14
N PHE A 144 12.06 16.90 -8.81
CA PHE A 144 11.08 15.86 -8.95
C PHE A 144 11.63 14.74 -9.84
N GLU A 145 11.52 13.50 -9.39
CA GLU A 145 11.91 12.29 -10.10
C GLU A 145 10.69 11.40 -10.25
N VAL A 146 10.39 11.00 -11.49
CA VAL A 146 9.36 10.00 -11.77
C VAL A 146 9.90 8.96 -12.73
N MET A 147 9.72 7.69 -12.35
CA MET A 147 10.03 6.57 -13.23
C MET A 147 8.76 5.79 -13.57
N VAL A 148 8.66 5.33 -14.81
CA VAL A 148 7.55 4.49 -15.30
C VAL A 148 8.08 3.17 -15.85
N TRP A 149 7.19 2.23 -16.16
CA TRP A 149 7.60 0.94 -16.73
C TRP A 149 7.20 0.79 -18.19
N ALA A 150 7.94 -0.02 -18.94
CA ALA A 150 7.55 -0.48 -20.27
C ALA A 150 7.88 -1.98 -20.43
N ASP A 151 6.99 -2.71 -21.08
CA ASP A 151 7.12 -4.17 -21.28
C ASP A 151 7.16 -4.60 -22.75
N SER A 152 7.04 -3.65 -23.66
CA SER A 152 6.93 -3.90 -25.10
C SER A 152 7.46 -2.71 -25.91
N VAL A 153 8.08 -2.98 -27.06
CA VAL A 153 8.58 -1.94 -27.98
C VAL A 153 7.44 -0.98 -28.36
N ARG A 154 6.23 -1.51 -28.55
CA ARG A 154 5.05 -0.70 -28.84
C ARG A 154 4.72 0.30 -27.74
N THR A 155 4.90 -0.06 -26.47
CA THR A 155 4.70 0.86 -25.34
C THR A 155 5.70 2.02 -25.42
N VAL A 156 6.97 1.72 -25.71
CA VAL A 156 8.03 2.72 -25.88
C VAL A 156 7.74 3.66 -27.05
N GLU A 157 7.34 3.12 -28.21
CA GLU A 157 6.94 3.91 -29.38
C GLU A 157 5.81 4.90 -29.06
N LEU A 158 4.79 4.46 -28.30
CA LEU A 158 3.68 5.32 -27.90
C LEU A 158 4.12 6.42 -26.93
N MET A 159 4.99 6.09 -25.97
CA MET A 159 5.57 7.06 -25.05
C MET A 159 6.39 8.12 -25.78
N GLU A 160 7.30 7.69 -26.66
CA GLU A 160 8.15 8.56 -27.45
C GLU A 160 7.33 9.43 -28.41
N ALA A 161 6.37 8.86 -29.14
CA ALA A 161 5.52 9.63 -30.05
C ALA A 161 4.70 10.71 -29.34
N ALA A 162 4.19 10.41 -28.14
CA ALA A 162 3.44 11.38 -27.36
C ALA A 162 4.31 12.52 -26.80
N ARG A 163 5.53 12.19 -26.33
CA ARG A 163 6.45 13.15 -25.72
C ARG A 163 7.19 13.99 -26.77
N SER A 164 7.79 13.38 -27.78
CA SER A 164 8.52 14.09 -28.85
C SER A 164 7.63 15.06 -29.64
N ALA A 165 6.32 14.81 -29.71
CA ALA A 165 5.36 15.74 -30.31
C ALA A 165 5.03 16.96 -29.42
N TYR A 166 5.47 16.98 -28.16
CA TYR A 166 5.14 18.00 -27.17
C TYR A 166 6.36 18.76 -26.64
N VAL A 167 7.48 18.07 -26.41
CA VAL A 167 8.71 18.68 -25.89
C VAL A 167 9.81 18.77 -26.95
N GLY A 168 10.73 19.71 -26.78
CA GLY A 168 11.93 19.83 -27.61
C GLY A 168 12.99 18.77 -27.31
N PRO A 169 14.04 18.65 -28.15
CA PRO A 169 15.08 17.62 -28.01
C PRO A 169 15.94 17.76 -26.74
N ASP A 170 16.02 18.94 -26.15
CA ASP A 170 16.80 19.20 -24.93
C ASP A 170 15.94 19.05 -23.65
N ALA A 171 14.69 18.60 -23.77
CA ALA A 171 13.82 18.43 -22.62
C ALA A 171 14.29 17.27 -21.74
N ARG A 172 14.07 17.38 -20.43
CA ARG A 172 14.42 16.32 -19.48
C ARG A 172 13.72 15.01 -19.87
N PRO A 173 14.47 13.89 -20.01
CA PRO A 173 13.88 12.63 -20.40
C PRO A 173 12.97 12.09 -19.30
N LEU A 174 12.00 11.26 -19.70
CA LEU A 174 11.24 10.44 -18.75
C LEU A 174 12.04 9.16 -18.46
N ASP A 175 12.27 8.89 -17.17
CA ASP A 175 12.97 7.68 -16.73
C ASP A 175 12.05 6.46 -16.87
N VAL A 176 12.54 5.41 -17.54
CA VAL A 176 11.79 4.18 -17.84
C VAL A 176 12.57 2.95 -17.41
N LEU A 177 11.88 2.02 -16.75
CA LEU A 177 12.39 0.69 -16.42
C LEU A 177 11.76 -0.36 -17.35
N VAL A 178 12.53 -1.36 -17.75
CA VAL A 178 11.99 -2.53 -18.45
C VAL A 178 11.26 -3.41 -17.44
N GLU A 179 9.97 -3.66 -17.64
CA GLU A 179 9.20 -4.62 -16.85
C GLU A 179 9.43 -6.04 -17.37
N VAL A 180 9.91 -6.93 -16.52
CA VAL A 180 10.03 -8.37 -16.77
C VAL A 180 8.87 -9.07 -16.11
N GLY A 181 8.19 -9.96 -16.83
CA GLY A 181 7.06 -10.74 -16.32
C GLY A 181 7.22 -12.23 -16.59
N GLY A 182 6.27 -13.02 -16.12
CA GLY A 182 6.25 -14.48 -16.35
C GLY A 182 5.06 -14.92 -17.18
N ILE A 183 5.18 -16.10 -17.79
CA ILE A 183 4.09 -16.75 -18.53
C ILE A 183 2.91 -16.99 -17.58
N GLY A 184 1.70 -16.64 -18.00
CA GLY A 184 0.51 -16.75 -17.16
C GLY A 184 0.39 -15.70 -16.05
N GLY A 185 1.41 -14.83 -15.91
CA GLY A 185 1.38 -13.68 -15.02
C GLY A 185 0.56 -12.51 -15.59
N ARG A 186 0.89 -11.28 -15.14
CA ARG A 186 0.16 -10.05 -15.53
C ARG A 186 0.78 -9.33 -16.73
N THR A 187 1.57 -8.28 -16.50
CA THR A 187 2.30 -7.47 -17.49
C THR A 187 3.77 -7.89 -17.54
N GLY A 188 4.60 -7.29 -18.40
CA GLY A 188 6.04 -7.55 -18.46
C GLY A 188 6.49 -8.43 -19.62
N ALA A 189 7.72 -8.25 -20.10
CA ALA A 189 8.33 -9.08 -21.12
C ALA A 189 8.43 -10.54 -20.65
N ARG A 190 8.11 -11.50 -21.53
CA ARG A 190 8.04 -12.94 -21.18
C ARG A 190 9.35 -13.69 -21.35
N ASP A 191 10.30 -13.10 -22.04
CA ASP A 191 11.59 -13.68 -22.35
C ASP A 191 12.67 -12.59 -22.43
N LEU A 192 13.92 -13.04 -22.40
CA LEU A 192 15.10 -12.18 -22.43
C LEU A 192 15.16 -11.37 -23.74
N GLU A 193 14.85 -11.97 -24.88
CA GLU A 193 14.92 -11.28 -26.18
C GLU A 193 13.98 -10.07 -26.22
N THR A 194 12.74 -10.27 -25.80
CA THR A 194 11.73 -9.22 -25.71
C THR A 194 12.17 -8.14 -24.74
N ALA A 195 12.65 -8.50 -23.54
CA ALA A 195 13.11 -7.53 -22.55
C ALA A 195 14.29 -6.67 -23.07
N LEU A 196 15.23 -7.28 -23.80
CA LEU A 196 16.34 -6.57 -24.42
C LEU A 196 15.89 -5.66 -25.56
N ALA A 197 14.91 -6.08 -26.37
CA ALA A 197 14.34 -5.24 -27.41
C ALA A 197 13.64 -4.00 -26.83
N VAL A 198 12.96 -4.14 -25.69
CA VAL A 198 12.35 -3.01 -24.97
C VAL A 198 13.42 -2.06 -24.44
N GLY A 199 14.47 -2.59 -23.78
CA GLY A 199 15.57 -1.78 -23.28
C GLY A 199 16.27 -0.99 -24.39
N GLN A 200 16.55 -1.64 -25.53
CA GLN A 200 17.13 -1.00 -26.70
C GLN A 200 16.23 0.12 -27.25
N ALA A 201 14.92 -0.14 -27.37
CA ALA A 201 13.98 0.88 -27.84
C ALA A 201 13.92 2.10 -26.91
N ILE A 202 14.05 1.89 -25.59
CA ILE A 202 14.10 3.01 -24.62
C ILE A 202 15.41 3.80 -24.80
N ALA A 203 16.54 3.11 -24.93
CA ALA A 203 17.85 3.75 -25.10
C ALA A 203 17.99 4.53 -26.42
N GLU A 204 17.26 4.13 -27.46
CA GLU A 204 17.23 4.83 -28.76
C GLU A 204 16.22 5.99 -28.82
N ALA A 205 15.30 6.09 -27.86
CA ALA A 205 14.27 7.13 -27.84
C ALA A 205 14.86 8.49 -27.45
N SER A 206 14.36 9.57 -28.06
CA SER A 206 14.91 10.92 -27.84
C SER A 206 14.41 11.59 -26.57
N THR A 207 13.27 11.14 -26.01
CA THR A 207 12.63 11.77 -24.85
C THR A 207 12.49 10.85 -23.63
N LEU A 208 13.08 9.66 -23.69
CA LEU A 208 13.06 8.63 -22.65
C LEU A 208 14.50 8.29 -22.23
N ARG A 209 14.66 7.78 -21.02
CA ARG A 209 15.96 7.30 -20.52
C ARG A 209 15.80 5.96 -19.83
N LEU A 210 16.63 5.00 -20.22
CA LEU A 210 16.63 3.67 -19.61
C LEU A 210 17.33 3.75 -18.25
N VAL A 211 16.59 3.49 -17.16
CA VAL A 211 17.13 3.61 -15.79
C VAL A 211 17.18 2.31 -15.00
N GLY A 212 16.72 1.19 -15.57
CA GLY A 212 16.74 -0.07 -14.85
C GLY A 212 15.77 -1.12 -15.36
N VAL A 213 15.52 -2.09 -14.49
CA VAL A 213 14.55 -3.16 -14.70
C VAL A 213 13.65 -3.30 -13.47
N ALA A 214 12.43 -3.73 -13.70
CA ALA A 214 11.49 -4.02 -12.63
C ALA A 214 10.67 -5.28 -12.91
N GLY A 215 10.11 -5.85 -11.85
CA GLY A 215 9.27 -7.03 -11.93
C GLY A 215 8.33 -7.13 -10.74
N TYR A 216 7.32 -7.99 -10.83
CA TYR A 216 6.40 -8.29 -9.73
C TYR A 216 6.25 -9.80 -9.54
N GLU A 217 7.02 -10.32 -8.60
CA GLU A 217 7.11 -11.73 -8.27
C GLU A 217 5.82 -12.30 -7.66
N GLY A 218 4.98 -11.46 -7.05
CA GLY A 218 3.66 -11.87 -6.55
C GLY A 218 2.65 -12.23 -7.63
N ALA A 219 2.96 -12.03 -8.92
CA ALA A 219 2.17 -12.57 -10.03
C ALA A 219 2.69 -13.94 -10.52
N ILE A 220 3.79 -14.43 -9.94
CA ILE A 220 4.46 -15.67 -10.29
C ILE A 220 4.30 -16.68 -9.16
N GLY A 221 4.68 -16.30 -7.94
CA GLY A 221 4.57 -17.17 -6.77
C GLY A 221 3.13 -17.36 -6.32
N HIS A 222 2.77 -18.60 -6.02
CA HIS A 222 1.41 -18.98 -5.57
C HIS A 222 1.35 -19.47 -4.13
N GLY A 223 2.48 -19.55 -3.44
CA GLY A 223 2.57 -20.09 -2.09
C GLY A 223 3.84 -19.72 -1.36
N VAL A 224 4.03 -20.31 -0.18
CA VAL A 224 5.15 -20.04 0.72
C VAL A 224 6.04 -21.26 0.94
N GLU A 225 5.73 -22.37 0.26
CA GLU A 225 6.51 -23.59 0.30
C GLU A 225 7.80 -23.42 -0.52
N GLU A 226 8.82 -24.23 -0.23
CA GLU A 226 10.15 -24.06 -0.83
C GLU A 226 10.15 -24.17 -2.36
N ALA A 227 9.24 -24.98 -2.94
CA ALA A 227 9.06 -25.07 -4.39
C ALA A 227 8.55 -23.75 -4.99
N ASP A 228 7.56 -23.11 -4.35
CA ASP A 228 7.03 -21.80 -4.77
C ASP A 228 8.09 -20.71 -4.59
N LEU A 229 8.86 -20.77 -3.50
CA LEU A 229 9.95 -19.84 -3.25
C LEU A 229 11.08 -19.98 -4.28
N GLU A 230 11.39 -21.19 -4.72
CA GLU A 230 12.39 -21.40 -5.77
C GLU A 230 11.93 -20.85 -7.12
N GLU A 231 10.64 -20.96 -7.46
CA GLU A 231 10.08 -20.32 -8.65
C GLU A 231 10.25 -18.79 -8.60
N VAL A 232 9.94 -18.19 -7.45
CA VAL A 232 10.19 -16.75 -7.22
C VAL A 232 11.67 -16.40 -7.37
N ARG A 233 12.59 -17.20 -6.80
CA ARG A 233 14.04 -16.95 -6.92
C ARG A 233 14.55 -17.12 -8.34
N ALA A 234 14.02 -18.07 -9.10
CA ALA A 234 14.36 -18.26 -10.51
C ALA A 234 13.96 -17.02 -11.33
N TYR A 235 12.73 -16.54 -11.15
CA TYR A 235 12.27 -15.30 -11.77
C TYR A 235 13.13 -14.08 -11.41
N LEU A 236 13.56 -13.95 -10.14
CA LEU A 236 14.43 -12.87 -9.70
C LEU A 236 15.84 -12.96 -10.34
N ARG A 237 16.36 -14.17 -10.56
CA ARG A 237 17.60 -14.37 -11.31
C ARG A 237 17.46 -14.00 -12.79
N ASP A 238 16.30 -14.26 -13.39
CA ASP A 238 16.03 -13.84 -14.76
C ASP A 238 15.95 -12.31 -14.86
N LEU A 239 15.30 -11.64 -13.90
CA LEU A 239 15.28 -10.18 -13.78
C LEU A 239 16.71 -9.60 -13.68
N ALA A 240 17.55 -10.17 -12.83
CA ALA A 240 18.96 -9.77 -12.70
C ALA A 240 19.75 -10.03 -14.00
N THR A 241 19.46 -11.12 -14.71
CA THR A 241 20.07 -11.42 -16.01
C THR A 241 19.72 -10.35 -17.06
N VAL A 242 18.46 -9.92 -17.13
CA VAL A 242 18.05 -8.81 -18.00
C VAL A 242 18.81 -7.53 -17.64
N HIS A 243 18.88 -7.19 -16.36
CA HIS A 243 19.63 -6.01 -15.87
C HIS A 243 21.08 -6.01 -16.36
N HIS A 244 21.82 -7.12 -16.17
CA HIS A 244 23.21 -7.22 -16.59
C HIS A 244 23.40 -7.07 -18.08
N ARG A 245 22.48 -7.61 -18.87
CA ARG A 245 22.53 -7.54 -20.34
C ARG A 245 22.19 -6.13 -20.86
N LEU A 246 21.41 -5.36 -20.12
CA LEU A 246 21.12 -3.95 -20.43
C LEU A 246 22.16 -2.98 -19.84
N ARG A 247 23.04 -3.43 -18.95
CA ARG A 247 24.05 -2.57 -18.29
C ARG A 247 24.87 -1.68 -19.24
N PRO A 248 25.29 -2.13 -20.43
CA PRO A 248 26.00 -1.27 -21.39
C PRO A 248 25.15 -0.17 -22.03
N GLN A 249 23.82 -0.22 -21.90
CA GLN A 249 22.87 0.74 -22.46
C GLN A 249 22.43 1.82 -21.46
N TYR A 250 22.76 1.68 -20.18
CA TYR A 250 22.52 2.74 -19.21
C TYR A 250 23.49 3.90 -19.45
N ASP A 251 22.99 5.13 -19.36
CA ASP A 251 23.84 6.32 -19.40
C ASP A 251 24.83 6.33 -18.22
N ALA A 252 25.99 6.97 -18.39
CA ALA A 252 27.07 6.94 -17.41
C ALA A 252 26.71 7.58 -16.04
N ASP A 253 25.74 8.50 -16.02
CA ASP A 253 25.24 9.19 -14.83
C ASP A 253 24.07 8.46 -14.15
N VAL A 254 23.55 7.39 -14.74
CA VAL A 254 22.44 6.60 -14.18
C VAL A 254 22.96 5.63 -13.14
N VAL A 255 22.35 5.65 -11.96
CA VAL A 255 22.43 4.57 -10.97
C VAL A 255 21.29 3.59 -11.28
N PRO A 256 21.58 2.40 -11.84
CA PRO A 256 20.53 1.52 -12.32
C PRO A 256 19.66 0.99 -11.19
N ILE A 257 18.36 0.92 -11.43
CA ILE A 257 17.38 0.39 -10.47
C ILE A 257 17.02 -1.04 -10.84
N VAL A 258 17.04 -1.94 -9.85
CA VAL A 258 16.51 -3.30 -9.99
C VAL A 258 15.41 -3.46 -8.94
N SER A 259 14.15 -3.41 -9.38
CA SER A 259 13.02 -3.34 -8.45
C SER A 259 12.10 -4.55 -8.53
N ALA A 260 11.88 -5.19 -7.38
CA ALA A 260 10.86 -6.22 -7.16
C ALA A 260 10.34 -6.09 -5.71
N GLY A 261 9.53 -7.02 -5.22
CA GLY A 261 9.27 -7.16 -3.79
C GLY A 261 7.99 -6.47 -3.36
N GLY A 262 6.86 -7.14 -3.61
CA GLY A 262 5.63 -6.88 -2.87
C GLY A 262 5.77 -7.28 -1.40
N SER A 263 4.66 -7.28 -0.65
CA SER A 263 4.72 -7.60 0.78
C SER A 263 4.85 -9.10 1.11
N GLN A 264 4.78 -9.98 0.11
CA GLN A 264 4.78 -11.45 0.27
C GLN A 264 6.16 -12.10 0.12
N TYR A 265 7.06 -11.52 -0.67
CA TYR A 265 8.34 -12.16 -1.03
C TYR A 265 9.53 -11.20 -0.94
N PHE A 266 9.43 -10.11 -0.18
CA PHE A 266 10.48 -9.09 -0.12
C PHE A 266 11.82 -9.63 0.41
N GLU A 267 11.78 -10.69 1.21
CA GLU A 267 12.98 -11.38 1.71
C GLU A 267 13.69 -12.18 0.62
N GLN A 268 12.95 -12.78 -0.32
CA GLN A 268 13.55 -13.44 -1.47
C GLN A 268 14.20 -12.42 -2.41
N VAL A 269 13.57 -11.24 -2.54
CA VAL A 269 14.13 -10.14 -3.34
C VAL A 269 15.45 -9.66 -2.76
N ALA A 270 15.54 -9.40 -1.46
CA ALA A 270 16.82 -9.06 -0.85
C ALA A 270 17.83 -10.20 -0.99
N LYS A 271 17.43 -11.44 -0.69
CA LYS A 271 18.32 -12.62 -0.77
C LYS A 271 18.93 -12.83 -2.16
N VAL A 272 18.17 -12.59 -3.23
CA VAL A 272 18.64 -12.80 -4.60
C VAL A 272 19.23 -11.52 -5.18
N LEU A 273 18.46 -10.44 -5.23
CA LEU A 273 18.87 -9.24 -5.98
C LEU A 273 19.96 -8.45 -5.28
N ALA A 274 20.09 -8.49 -3.94
CA ALA A 274 21.16 -7.74 -3.26
C ALA A 274 22.55 -8.25 -3.66
N SER A 275 22.71 -9.54 -3.97
CA SER A 275 23.95 -10.09 -4.52
C SER A 275 23.98 -10.07 -6.04
N GLU A 276 22.87 -10.44 -6.70
CA GLU A 276 22.84 -10.66 -8.15
C GLU A 276 22.73 -9.37 -8.96
N ALA A 277 22.26 -8.24 -8.41
CA ALA A 277 22.22 -6.98 -9.18
C ALA A 277 23.63 -6.41 -9.48
N GLY A 278 24.64 -6.84 -8.72
CA GLY A 278 26.02 -6.39 -8.87
C GLY A 278 26.28 -4.98 -8.32
N GLU A 279 27.56 -4.62 -8.21
CA GLU A 279 27.96 -3.32 -7.65
C GLU A 279 27.42 -2.15 -8.47
N GLY A 280 26.97 -1.11 -7.77
CA GLY A 280 26.48 0.15 -8.35
C GLY A 280 25.00 0.16 -8.74
N ALA A 281 24.28 -0.96 -8.64
CA ALA A 281 22.83 -1.00 -8.81
C ALA A 281 22.09 -0.77 -7.48
N ARG A 282 20.95 -0.09 -7.55
CA ARG A 282 20.04 0.10 -6.41
C ARG A 282 18.95 -0.96 -6.46
N VAL A 283 18.90 -1.83 -5.44
CA VAL A 283 17.79 -2.79 -5.25
C VAL A 283 16.66 -2.11 -4.46
N VAL A 284 15.47 -2.05 -5.04
CA VAL A 284 14.33 -1.31 -4.47
C VAL A 284 13.12 -2.22 -4.27
N LEU A 285 12.75 -2.42 -3.00
CA LEU A 285 11.52 -3.08 -2.58
C LEU A 285 10.30 -2.18 -2.73
N ARG A 286 9.10 -2.78 -2.83
CA ARG A 286 7.84 -2.06 -3.02
C ARG A 286 6.71 -2.56 -2.14
N SER A 287 7.02 -3.07 -0.95
CA SER A 287 6.01 -3.55 -0.01
C SER A 287 5.10 -2.39 0.44
N GLY A 288 3.78 -2.57 0.29
CA GLY A 288 2.78 -1.56 0.66
C GLY A 288 2.00 -1.96 1.90
N ALA A 289 1.41 -3.16 1.87
CA ALA A 289 0.55 -3.69 2.92
C ALA A 289 1.20 -3.80 4.31
N TYR A 290 2.53 -3.74 4.40
CA TYR A 290 3.25 -3.87 5.67
C TYR A 290 2.86 -2.79 6.69
N ILE A 291 2.54 -1.57 6.24
CA ILE A 291 2.32 -0.43 7.14
C ILE A 291 1.15 -0.67 8.09
N SER A 292 0.03 -1.18 7.57
CA SER A 292 -1.10 -1.56 8.41
C SER A 292 -1.07 -3.03 8.79
N HIS A 293 -0.39 -3.87 8.00
CA HIS A 293 -0.52 -5.33 8.04
C HIS A 293 -2.00 -5.77 8.05
N ASP A 294 -2.28 -7.05 8.27
CA ASP A 294 -3.64 -7.58 8.36
C ASP A 294 -3.76 -8.76 9.32
N ASP A 295 -5.00 -9.18 9.57
CA ASP A 295 -5.36 -10.40 10.31
C ASP A 295 -5.75 -11.55 9.36
N GLY A 296 -5.24 -11.54 8.13
CA GLY A 296 -5.68 -12.45 7.09
C GLY A 296 -4.54 -12.94 6.23
N LEU A 297 -4.49 -12.44 4.99
CA LEU A 297 -3.55 -12.89 3.98
C LEU A 297 -2.11 -12.67 4.44
N TYR A 298 -1.74 -11.43 4.76
CA TYR A 298 -0.37 -11.06 5.11
C TYR A 298 0.10 -11.61 6.44
N ARG A 299 -0.81 -11.85 7.40
CA ARG A 299 -0.48 -12.66 8.60
C ARG A 299 0.15 -14.00 8.24
N ARG A 300 -0.36 -14.67 7.21
CA ARG A 300 0.11 -16.00 6.79
C ARG A 300 1.28 -15.94 5.82
N VAL A 301 1.26 -14.98 4.90
CA VAL A 301 2.19 -14.97 3.75
C VAL A 301 3.30 -13.93 3.84
N SER A 302 3.24 -12.98 4.77
CA SER A 302 4.33 -12.00 4.91
C SER A 302 5.58 -12.69 5.49
N PRO A 303 6.79 -12.35 5.00
CA PRO A 303 8.04 -12.84 5.57
C PRO A 303 8.25 -12.49 7.05
N LEU A 304 7.60 -11.43 7.54
CA LEU A 304 7.56 -11.02 8.95
C LEU A 304 6.16 -11.22 9.56
N GLY A 305 5.40 -12.20 9.05
CA GLY A 305 4.08 -12.59 9.57
C GLY A 305 4.16 -13.58 10.73
N GLU A 306 3.08 -14.34 10.96
CA GLU A 306 2.94 -15.33 12.04
C GLU A 306 3.97 -16.46 11.98
N HIS A 307 4.44 -16.78 10.78
CA HIS A 307 5.50 -17.75 10.54
C HIS A 307 6.67 -17.06 9.82
N PRO A 308 7.57 -16.37 10.55
CA PRO A 308 8.64 -15.59 9.95
C PRO A 308 9.57 -16.43 9.07
N ARG A 309 9.89 -15.90 7.89
CA ARG A 309 10.84 -16.48 6.91
C ARG A 309 12.13 -15.67 6.77
N THR A 310 12.24 -14.60 7.55
CA THR A 310 13.41 -13.73 7.61
C THR A 310 13.62 -13.26 9.06
N ASP A 311 14.75 -12.62 9.33
CA ASP A 311 15.06 -12.06 10.64
C ASP A 311 14.35 -10.71 10.84
N GLY A 312 13.97 -10.37 12.06
CA GLY A 312 13.27 -9.12 12.37
C GLY A 312 12.06 -9.36 13.27
N GLU A 313 11.47 -8.27 13.74
CA GLU A 313 10.25 -8.33 14.55
C GLU A 313 9.04 -8.61 13.66
N GLN A 314 8.03 -9.26 14.25
CA GLN A 314 6.78 -9.54 13.54
C GLN A 314 6.03 -8.23 13.27
N LEU A 315 5.48 -8.10 12.06
CA LEU A 315 4.55 -7.03 11.73
C LEU A 315 3.21 -7.26 12.44
N VAL A 316 2.59 -6.18 12.91
CA VAL A 316 1.36 -6.26 13.71
C VAL A 316 0.17 -5.67 12.95
N PRO A 317 -1.04 -6.27 13.06
CA PRO A 317 -2.25 -5.65 12.55
C PRO A 317 -2.48 -4.27 13.19
N ALA A 318 -2.52 -3.25 12.37
CA ALA A 318 -2.70 -1.85 12.75
C ALA A 318 -3.97 -1.25 12.14
N MET A 319 -4.90 -2.09 11.68
CA MET A 319 -6.24 -1.69 11.25
C MET A 319 -7.29 -2.61 11.88
N HIS A 320 -8.39 -2.04 12.37
CA HIS A 320 -9.48 -2.77 13.01
C HIS A 320 -10.83 -2.29 12.51
N GLY A 321 -11.76 -3.22 12.29
CA GLY A 321 -13.17 -2.90 12.01
C GLY A 321 -14.00 -2.91 13.28
N TRP A 322 -14.98 -2.03 13.35
CA TRP A 322 -15.93 -1.90 14.45
C TRP A 322 -17.35 -1.81 13.91
N MET A 323 -18.25 -2.58 14.50
CA MET A 323 -19.66 -2.65 14.09
C MET A 323 -20.56 -2.93 15.29
N ARG A 324 -21.86 -2.68 15.13
CA ARG A 324 -22.88 -2.95 16.14
C ARG A 324 -23.80 -4.08 15.70
N ILE A 325 -24.15 -4.94 16.66
CA ILE A 325 -25.17 -5.96 16.46
C ILE A 325 -26.54 -5.29 16.36
N THR A 326 -27.24 -5.47 15.25
CA THR A 326 -28.54 -4.82 14.97
C THR A 326 -29.71 -5.80 14.93
N SER A 327 -29.45 -7.09 14.75
CA SER A 327 -30.51 -8.11 14.71
C SER A 327 -30.00 -9.46 15.18
N GLN A 328 -30.91 -10.26 15.76
CA GLN A 328 -30.72 -11.66 16.13
C GLN A 328 -31.95 -12.46 15.71
N PRO A 329 -32.07 -12.78 14.42
CA PRO A 329 -33.29 -13.39 13.88
C PRO A 329 -33.43 -14.86 14.25
N GLU A 330 -32.33 -15.55 14.57
CA GLU A 330 -32.26 -16.99 14.80
C GLU A 330 -31.26 -17.30 15.93
N PRO A 331 -31.45 -18.38 16.70
CA PRO A 331 -30.46 -18.84 17.67
C PRO A 331 -29.08 -19.05 17.05
N GLY A 332 -28.04 -18.52 17.68
CA GLY A 332 -26.66 -18.63 17.20
C GLY A 332 -26.32 -17.76 15.98
N LEU A 333 -27.19 -16.83 15.58
CA LEU A 333 -26.96 -15.88 14.49
C LEU A 333 -27.23 -14.44 14.94
N ALA A 334 -26.25 -13.57 14.70
CA ALA A 334 -26.38 -12.14 14.83
C ALA A 334 -26.05 -11.44 13.50
N ILE A 335 -26.74 -10.35 13.22
CA ILE A 335 -26.49 -9.47 12.07
C ILE A 335 -25.92 -8.16 12.59
N PHE A 336 -24.86 -7.68 11.95
CA PHE A 336 -24.20 -6.41 12.29
C PHE A 336 -24.27 -5.37 11.16
N ASP A 337 -24.10 -4.10 11.51
CA ASP A 337 -24.26 -2.92 10.63
C ASP A 337 -23.07 -2.61 9.72
N ALA A 338 -22.31 -3.62 9.31
CA ALA A 338 -21.18 -3.47 8.38
C ALA A 338 -21.22 -4.53 7.28
N GLY A 339 -20.84 -4.16 6.07
CA GLY A 339 -20.82 -5.02 4.90
C GLY A 339 -19.67 -4.73 3.94
N ARG A 340 -19.87 -5.11 2.68
CA ARG A 340 -18.89 -4.97 1.58
C ARG A 340 -18.51 -3.53 1.27
N ARG A 341 -19.36 -2.57 1.65
CA ARG A 341 -19.08 -1.13 1.54
C ARG A 341 -18.12 -0.62 2.61
N ASP A 342 -17.82 -1.43 3.61
CA ASP A 342 -17.13 -0.99 4.83
C ASP A 342 -15.85 -1.80 5.09
N PHE A 343 -15.90 -3.11 4.88
CA PHE A 343 -14.78 -4.03 5.14
C PHE A 343 -14.35 -4.79 3.88
N PRO A 344 -13.04 -5.13 3.77
CA PRO A 344 -12.54 -6.01 2.72
C PRO A 344 -13.18 -7.40 2.82
N PHE A 345 -13.32 -8.05 1.66
CA PHE A 345 -13.97 -9.37 1.54
C PHE A 345 -13.39 -10.24 0.42
N ASP A 346 -12.36 -9.74 -0.25
CA ASP A 346 -11.78 -10.33 -1.45
C ASP A 346 -10.73 -11.42 -1.16
N GLN A 347 -10.23 -11.47 0.08
CA GLN A 347 -9.25 -12.48 0.52
C GLN A 347 -9.84 -13.40 1.60
N ASP A 348 -10.21 -12.85 2.76
CA ASP A 348 -10.90 -13.56 3.83
C ASP A 348 -12.07 -12.73 4.36
N TRP A 349 -12.89 -13.32 5.24
CA TRP A 349 -13.90 -12.56 5.99
C TRP A 349 -13.26 -11.83 7.17
N PRO A 350 -13.87 -10.73 7.66
CA PRO A 350 -13.44 -10.10 8.91
C PRO A 350 -13.42 -11.09 10.06
N GLU A 351 -12.35 -11.08 10.86
CA GLU A 351 -12.10 -12.04 11.94
C GLU A 351 -12.61 -11.49 13.28
N PRO A 352 -13.62 -12.08 13.92
CA PRO A 352 -14.08 -11.66 15.25
C PRO A 352 -12.96 -11.70 16.30
N GLN A 353 -12.71 -10.57 16.96
CA GLN A 353 -11.68 -10.46 18.00
C GLN A 353 -12.29 -10.27 19.39
N LEU A 354 -13.12 -9.23 19.56
CA LEU A 354 -13.64 -8.83 20.87
C LEU A 354 -15.09 -8.34 20.75
N ILE A 355 -15.89 -8.60 21.79
CA ILE A 355 -17.19 -7.98 22.01
C ILE A 355 -17.07 -6.95 23.13
N ARG A 356 -17.53 -5.73 22.86
CA ARG A 356 -17.75 -4.68 23.86
C ARG A 356 -19.24 -4.62 24.16
N PRO A 357 -19.66 -5.07 25.36
CA PRO A 357 -21.08 -5.03 25.71
C PRO A 357 -21.59 -3.59 25.82
N ARG A 358 -22.86 -3.38 25.48
CA ARG A 358 -23.49 -2.04 25.58
C ARG A 358 -23.51 -1.48 27.02
N SER A 359 -23.59 -2.37 28.01
CA SER A 359 -23.73 -1.98 29.41
C SER A 359 -22.45 -1.29 29.91
N GLU A 360 -22.58 -0.05 30.38
CA GLU A 360 -21.47 0.71 30.92
C GLU A 360 -20.78 -0.06 32.06
N GLY A 361 -19.45 -0.19 31.98
CA GLY A 361 -18.64 -0.94 32.95
C GLY A 361 -18.65 -2.46 32.79
N ALA A 362 -19.37 -3.02 31.80
CA ALA A 362 -19.27 -4.44 31.49
C ALA A 362 -17.89 -4.79 30.91
N PRO A 363 -17.34 -5.98 31.25
CA PRO A 363 -16.04 -6.38 30.74
C PRO A 363 -16.09 -6.65 29.23
N ILE A 364 -15.01 -6.28 28.54
CA ILE A 364 -14.77 -6.67 27.14
C ILE A 364 -14.55 -8.18 27.11
N LEU A 365 -15.21 -8.87 26.18
CA LEU A 365 -15.20 -10.32 26.06
C LEU A 365 -14.45 -10.76 24.80
N PRO A 366 -13.69 -11.86 24.82
CA PRO A 366 -13.12 -12.43 23.61
C PRO A 366 -14.24 -12.99 22.72
N ALA A 367 -14.14 -12.78 21.40
CA ALA A 367 -15.06 -13.33 20.41
C ALA A 367 -14.67 -14.75 19.96
N ALA A 368 -14.02 -15.52 20.83
CA ALA A 368 -13.49 -16.84 20.51
C ALA A 368 -14.60 -17.80 20.07
N GLY A 369 -14.37 -18.50 18.96
CA GLY A 369 -15.35 -19.44 18.37
C GLY A 369 -16.48 -18.79 17.58
N MET A 370 -16.49 -17.46 17.46
CA MET A 370 -17.42 -16.75 16.58
C MET A 370 -16.87 -16.67 15.16
N LYS A 371 -17.76 -16.65 14.16
CA LYS A 371 -17.36 -16.63 12.76
C LYS A 371 -18.23 -15.72 11.93
N VAL A 372 -17.61 -14.84 11.14
CA VAL A 372 -18.30 -14.17 10.03
C VAL A 372 -18.43 -15.15 8.87
N SER A 373 -19.66 -15.38 8.42
CA SER A 373 -19.93 -16.31 7.31
C SER A 373 -20.25 -15.61 5.99
N LYS A 374 -20.67 -14.35 6.05
CA LYS A 374 -21.18 -13.60 4.91
C LYS A 374 -21.15 -12.10 5.16
N LEU A 375 -20.86 -11.34 4.12
CA LEU A 375 -21.14 -9.90 4.01
C LEU A 375 -22.09 -9.63 2.83
N ASN A 376 -23.18 -8.93 3.10
CA ASN A 376 -23.98 -8.18 2.13
C ASN A 376 -23.41 -6.76 1.97
N ASP A 377 -24.07 -5.88 1.21
CA ASP A 377 -23.62 -4.50 1.00
C ASP A 377 -23.38 -3.73 2.31
N GLN A 378 -24.31 -3.82 3.26
CA GLN A 378 -24.33 -3.04 4.51
C GLN A 378 -24.57 -3.91 5.76
N HIS A 379 -24.51 -5.23 5.63
CA HIS A 379 -24.79 -6.15 6.74
C HIS A 379 -23.84 -7.35 6.70
N GLY A 380 -23.47 -7.84 7.88
CA GLY A 380 -22.67 -9.05 8.01
C GLY A 380 -23.27 -10.03 8.99
N PHE A 381 -22.92 -11.31 8.82
CA PHE A 381 -23.54 -12.44 9.49
C PHE A 381 -22.53 -13.07 10.44
N LEU A 382 -22.75 -12.94 11.74
CA LEU A 382 -21.94 -13.51 12.80
C LEU A 382 -22.62 -14.75 13.37
N HIS A 383 -21.94 -15.89 13.30
CA HIS A 383 -22.37 -17.13 13.95
C HIS A 383 -21.63 -17.34 15.26
N PHE A 384 -22.34 -17.84 16.27
CA PHE A 384 -21.81 -18.11 17.61
C PHE A 384 -22.58 -19.28 18.27
N ALA A 385 -21.96 -19.92 19.26
CA ALA A 385 -22.64 -20.93 20.07
C ALA A 385 -23.62 -20.26 21.05
N GLU A 386 -24.81 -20.81 21.24
CA GLU A 386 -25.88 -20.23 22.08
C GLU A 386 -25.44 -19.92 23.53
N ALA A 387 -24.40 -20.60 24.03
CA ALA A 387 -23.87 -20.38 25.37
C ALA A 387 -23.13 -19.03 25.54
N VAL A 388 -22.81 -18.31 24.46
CA VAL A 388 -22.12 -17.01 24.51
C VAL A 388 -23.13 -15.89 24.19
N PRO A 389 -23.50 -15.03 25.16
CA PRO A 389 -24.51 -14.02 24.93
C PRO A 389 -23.92 -12.87 24.12
N VAL A 390 -24.08 -12.92 22.80
CA VAL A 390 -24.11 -11.71 21.97
C VAL A 390 -25.48 -11.07 22.18
N VAL A 391 -25.57 -9.75 22.37
CA VAL A 391 -26.87 -9.05 22.45
C VAL A 391 -26.98 -7.93 21.41
N ILE A 392 -28.21 -7.59 21.03
CA ILE A 392 -28.47 -6.44 20.16
C ILE A 392 -27.96 -5.17 20.84
N GLY A 393 -27.16 -4.39 20.12
CA GLY A 393 -26.51 -3.18 20.60
C GLY A 393 -25.06 -3.35 21.02
N ASP A 394 -24.57 -4.59 21.19
CA ASP A 394 -23.16 -4.84 21.43
C ASP A 394 -22.31 -4.39 20.25
N GLU A 395 -21.10 -3.94 20.56
CA GLU A 395 -20.09 -3.63 19.56
C GLU A 395 -19.14 -4.81 19.38
N LEU A 396 -18.79 -5.11 18.14
CA LEU A 396 -17.85 -6.16 17.77
C LEU A 396 -16.63 -5.51 17.11
N ARG A 397 -15.44 -5.86 17.60
CA ARG A 397 -14.16 -5.59 16.92
C ARG A 397 -13.81 -6.77 16.05
N VAL A 398 -13.38 -6.49 14.82
CA VAL A 398 -12.84 -7.48 13.89
C VAL A 398 -11.46 -7.10 13.37
N GLY A 399 -10.63 -8.12 13.17
CA GLY A 399 -9.47 -8.05 12.30
C GLY A 399 -9.89 -8.01 10.83
N LEU A 400 -9.12 -7.33 9.99
CA LEU A 400 -9.40 -7.17 8.56
C LEU A 400 -8.32 -7.87 7.74
N SER A 401 -8.67 -8.44 6.59
CA SER A 401 -7.82 -9.42 5.89
C SER A 401 -7.06 -8.93 4.66
N HIS A 402 -7.27 -7.68 4.23
CA HIS A 402 -6.58 -7.11 3.07
C HIS A 402 -6.53 -5.57 3.16
N PRO A 403 -5.34 -4.97 3.37
CA PRO A 403 -5.21 -3.53 3.53
C PRO A 403 -5.68 -2.71 2.34
N CYS A 404 -5.31 -3.13 1.12
CA CYS A 404 -5.55 -2.32 -0.08
C CYS A 404 -7.04 -2.06 -0.32
N THR A 405 -7.88 -3.08 -0.12
CA THR A 405 -9.34 -2.98 -0.27
C THR A 405 -10.04 -2.56 1.03
N ALA A 406 -9.31 -2.39 2.13
CA ALA A 406 -9.83 -1.76 3.34
C ALA A 406 -9.80 -0.24 3.18
N PHE A 407 -8.64 0.34 2.87
CA PHE A 407 -8.46 1.81 2.78
C PHE A 407 -9.34 2.47 1.71
N ASP A 408 -9.60 1.80 0.58
CA ASP A 408 -10.42 2.35 -0.52
C ASP A 408 -11.89 2.64 -0.15
N LYS A 409 -12.32 2.18 1.02
CA LYS A 409 -13.68 2.35 1.55
C LYS A 409 -13.83 3.56 2.46
N TRP A 410 -12.74 4.24 2.81
CA TRP A 410 -12.73 5.25 3.86
C TRP A 410 -12.00 6.51 3.44
N GLY A 411 -12.73 7.62 3.29
CA GLY A 411 -12.14 8.93 2.98
C GLY A 411 -11.42 9.60 4.17
N LEU A 412 -11.81 9.27 5.40
CA LEU A 412 -11.16 9.75 6.63
C LEU A 412 -11.17 8.64 7.67
N ILE A 413 -9.99 8.29 8.20
CA ILE A 413 -9.83 7.13 9.08
C ILE A 413 -9.30 7.59 10.44
N PRO A 414 -10.04 7.38 11.54
CA PRO A 414 -9.54 7.65 12.88
C PRO A 414 -8.34 6.77 13.26
N VAL A 415 -7.31 7.38 13.80
CA VAL A 415 -6.16 6.70 14.40
C VAL A 415 -6.29 6.75 15.91
N VAL A 416 -6.17 5.61 16.58
CA VAL A 416 -6.28 5.49 18.03
C VAL A 416 -4.93 5.31 18.71
N ASP A 417 -4.80 5.81 19.94
CA ASP A 417 -3.58 5.70 20.76
C ASP A 417 -3.27 4.27 21.20
N ASP A 418 -4.30 3.53 21.60
CA ASP A 418 -4.21 2.14 22.02
C ASP A 418 -5.47 1.39 21.54
N PRO A 419 -5.38 0.49 20.54
CA PRO A 419 -6.54 -0.23 20.02
C PRO A 419 -7.16 -1.23 21.02
N ASP A 420 -6.44 -1.59 22.08
CA ASP A 420 -6.87 -2.53 23.11
C ASP A 420 -7.36 -1.84 24.39
N ALA A 421 -7.23 -0.51 24.49
CA ALA A 421 -7.80 0.26 25.59
C ALA A 421 -9.33 0.11 25.63
N PRO A 422 -9.96 0.15 26.83
CA PRO A 422 -11.41 0.02 26.95
C PRO A 422 -12.22 1.06 26.17
N ASP A 423 -11.66 2.28 26.03
CA ASP A 423 -12.20 3.34 25.20
C ASP A 423 -11.06 4.23 24.63
N PRO A 424 -10.49 3.83 23.48
CA PRO A 424 -9.31 4.48 22.91
C PRO A 424 -9.53 5.96 22.60
N VAL A 425 -8.46 6.76 22.69
CA VAL A 425 -8.47 8.16 22.24
C VAL A 425 -8.14 8.19 20.75
N VAL A 426 -8.93 8.93 19.98
CA VAL A 426 -8.59 9.30 18.62
C VAL A 426 -7.51 10.38 18.66
N VAL A 427 -6.33 10.05 18.17
CA VAL A 427 -5.15 10.93 18.17
C VAL A 427 -4.84 11.53 16.80
N ASP A 428 -5.43 11.00 15.73
CA ASP A 428 -5.29 11.54 14.38
C ASP A 428 -6.49 11.13 13.49
N LEU A 429 -6.67 11.82 12.37
CA LEU A 429 -7.66 11.51 11.33
C LEU A 429 -6.94 11.45 9.96
N VAL A 430 -6.69 10.25 9.46
CA VAL A 430 -5.94 10.03 8.21
C VAL A 430 -6.85 10.15 6.99
N ARG A 431 -6.60 11.17 6.17
CA ARG A 431 -7.27 11.42 4.88
C ARG A 431 -6.76 10.46 3.79
N THR A 432 -7.66 9.90 2.99
CA THR A 432 -7.31 9.10 1.80
C THR A 432 -7.83 9.75 0.51
N PHE A 433 -7.21 9.44 -0.63
CA PHE A 433 -7.52 9.99 -1.95
C PHE A 433 -7.69 8.89 -3.00
N PHE A 434 -8.83 8.18 -2.97
CA PHE A 434 -9.15 7.09 -3.91
C PHE A 434 -9.99 7.52 -5.11
#